data_AF-A0A139WCX2-F1
#
_entry.id   AF-A0A139WCX2-F1
#
_cell.length_a   1.000
_cell.length_b   1.000
_cell.length_c   1.000
_cell.angle_alpha   90.00
_cell.angle_beta   90.00
_cell.angle_gamma   90.00
#
_symmetry.space_group_name_H-M   'P 1'
#
loop_
_entity.id
_entity.type
_entity.pdbx_description
1 polymer ?
#
loop_
_entity_poly.entity_id
_entity_poly.type
_entity_poly.pdbx_seq_one_letter_code
_entity_poly.pdbx_strand_id
1 'polypeptide(L)'
;MTTGGTIVLIWLCDSVLVEAEKLTILAQKLHRKTVIRNYQIIISDMTANFPKFYVGRFVVITRSTVYHIFSIIFTYLIVMIQFKEKLVVNAM
;
A
#
# COMPACT_ATOMS: atom_id res chain seq x y z
N MET A 1 -15.53 -15.46 0.15
CA MET A 1 -15.20 -14.13 -0.41
C MET A 1 -13.87 -14.24 -1.12
N THR A 2 -13.91 -14.14 -2.44
CA THR A 2 -12.88 -14.57 -3.39
C THR A 2 -11.73 -13.55 -3.44
N THR A 3 -10.52 -14.04 -3.69
CA THR A 3 -9.24 -13.30 -3.77
C THR A 3 -9.29 -11.97 -4.55
N GLY A 4 -10.18 -11.85 -5.54
CA GLY A 4 -10.42 -10.60 -6.26
C GLY A 4 -10.93 -9.45 -5.38
N GLY A 5 -11.76 -9.72 -4.37
CA GLY A 5 -12.28 -8.70 -3.46
C GLY A 5 -11.18 -8.05 -2.62
N THR A 6 -10.18 -8.81 -2.19
CA THR A 6 -9.04 -8.30 -1.41
C THR A 6 -8.14 -7.41 -2.26
N ILE A 7 -7.90 -7.77 -3.52
CA ILE A 7 -7.09 -6.95 -4.43
C ILE A 7 -7.78 -5.61 -4.71
N VAL A 8 -9.09 -5.65 -4.98
CA VAL A 8 -9.90 -4.44 -5.20
C VAL A 8 -9.90 -3.54 -3.97
N LEU A 9 -10.00 -4.10 -2.76
CA LEU A 9 -9.91 -3.34 -1.52
C LEU A 9 -8.56 -2.63 -1.37
N ILE A 10 -7.45 -3.33 -1.67
CA ILE A 10 -6.12 -2.74 -1.60
C ILE A 10 -5.96 -1.61 -2.62
N TRP A 11 -6.47 -1.80 -3.84
CA TRP A 11 -6.46 -0.75 -4.87
C TRP A 11 -7.32 0.46 -4.50
N LEU A 12 -8.46 0.26 -3.83
CA LEU A 12 -9.28 1.34 -3.30
C LEU A 12 -8.56 2.12 -2.21
N CYS A 13 -7.94 1.43 -1.24
CA CYS A 13 -7.12 2.07 -0.21
C CYS A 13 -5.99 2.90 -0.83
N ASP A 14 -5.32 2.37 -1.85
CA ASP A 14 -4.28 3.09 -2.58
C ASP A 14 -4.83 4.32 -3.32
N SER A 15 -6.00 4.20 -3.96
CA SER A 15 -6.65 5.33 -4.65
C SER A 15 -6.99 6.47 -3.67
N VAL A 16 -7.46 6.14 -2.47
CA VAL A 16 -7.74 7.13 -1.42
C VAL A 16 -6.45 7.81 -0.93
N LEU A 17 -5.36 7.05 -0.77
CA LEU A 17 -4.05 7.62 -0.38
C LEU A 17 -3.52 8.59 -1.43
N VAL A 18 -3.60 8.23 -2.72
CA VAL A 18 -3.17 9.08 -3.83
C VAL A 18 -3.97 10.38 -3.87
N GLU A 19 -5.29 10.31 -3.65
CA GLU A 19 -6.14 11.50 -3.66
C GLU A 19 -5.87 12.41 -2.43
N ALA A 20 -5.63 11.81 -1.27
CA ALA A 20 -5.22 12.53 -0.07
C ALA A 20 -3.86 13.23 -0.24
N GLU A 21 -2.92 12.60 -0.94
CA GLU A 21 -1.61 13.20 -1.26
C GLU A 21 -1.76 14.41 -2.19
N LYS A 22 -2.61 14.32 -3.23
CA LYS A 22 -2.91 15.47 -4.11
C LYS A 22 -3.51 16.64 -3.33
N LEU A 23 -4.44 16.38 -2.42
CA LEU A 23 -5.02 17.41 -1.56
C LEU A 23 -3.95 18.09 -0.69
N THR A 24 -3.02 17.31 -0.15
CA THR A 24 -1.91 17.82 0.66
C THR A 24 -0.96 18.69 -0.18
N ILE A 25 -0.61 18.26 -1.39
CA ILE A 25 0.21 19.03 -2.33
C ILE A 25 -0.51 20.33 -2.73
N LEU A 26 -1.82 20.27 -2.98
CA LEU A 26 -2.62 21.44 -3.32
C LEU A 26 -2.65 22.44 -2.16
N ALA A 27 -2.88 21.97 -0.93
CA ALA A 27 -2.86 22.79 0.29
C ALA A 27 -1.49 23.45 0.51
N GLN A 28 -0.40 22.72 0.29
CA GLN A 28 0.96 23.26 0.34
C GLN A 28 1.22 24.30 -0.75
N LYS A 29 0.76 24.06 -1.99
CA LYS A 29 0.85 25.04 -3.09
C LYS A 29 0.06 26.31 -2.78
N LEU A 30 -1.10 26.18 -2.14
CA LEU A 30 -1.90 27.32 -1.70
C LEU A 30 -1.16 28.11 -0.63
N HIS A 31 -0.59 27.44 0.37
CA HIS A 31 0.22 28.08 1.40
C HIS A 31 1.43 28.84 0.84
N ARG A 32 2.14 28.27 -0.15
CA ARG A 32 3.24 28.99 -0.83
C ARG A 32 2.80 30.27 -1.54
N LYS A 33 1.54 30.35 -1.97
CA LYS A 33 0.99 31.52 -2.66
C LYS A 33 0.31 32.52 -1.72
N THR A 34 0.05 32.17 -0.47
CA THR A 34 -0.76 32.99 0.43
C THR A 34 -0.10 33.17 1.79
N VAL A 35 0.19 34.42 2.18
CA VAL A 35 0.84 34.81 3.45
C VAL A 35 -0.15 34.78 4.63
N ILE A 36 -1.01 33.75 4.70
CA ILE A 36 -1.96 33.61 5.80
C ILE A 36 -1.35 32.69 6.86
N ARG A 37 -1.05 33.28 8.02
CA ARG A 37 -0.42 32.63 9.18
C ARG A 37 -1.17 31.40 9.70
N ASN A 38 -2.50 31.33 9.48
CA ASN A 38 -3.35 30.24 9.94
C ASN A 38 -3.31 28.98 9.06
N TYR A 39 -2.71 29.04 7.85
CA TYR A 39 -2.60 27.86 6.98
C TYR A 39 -1.67 26.79 7.53
N GLN A 40 -0.71 27.18 8.38
CA GLN A 40 0.24 26.26 8.97
C GLN A 40 -0.45 25.25 9.90
N ILE A 41 -1.50 25.69 10.60
CA ILE A 41 -2.34 24.85 11.47
C ILE A 41 -3.18 23.88 10.62
N ILE A 42 -3.74 24.37 9.52
CA ILE A 42 -4.53 23.53 8.60
C ILE A 42 -3.65 22.43 7.96
N ILE A 43 -2.43 22.77 7.55
CA ILE A 43 -1.49 21.81 6.98
C ILE A 43 -1.02 20.80 8.04
N SER A 44 -0.75 21.25 9.28
CA SER A 44 -0.38 20.32 10.36
C SER A 44 -1.52 19.38 10.72
N ASP A 45 -2.76 19.86 10.73
CA ASP A 45 -3.93 19.03 11.01
C ASP A 45 -4.21 18.04 9.87
N MET A 46 -4.05 18.47 8.61
CA MET A 46 -4.19 17.57 7.46
C MET A 46 -3.13 16.46 7.44
N THR A 47 -1.89 16.79 7.80
CA THR A 47 -0.82 15.79 7.89
C THR A 47 -0.97 14.87 9.11
N ALA A 48 -1.47 15.39 10.24
CA ALA A 48 -1.77 14.58 11.42
C ALA A 48 -2.94 13.59 11.17
N ASN A 49 -3.96 14.01 10.44
CA ASN A 49 -5.14 13.21 10.12
C ASN A 49 -5.04 12.46 8.78
N PHE A 50 -3.84 12.33 8.23
CA PHE A 50 -3.64 11.66 6.95
C PHE A 50 -4.15 10.20 7.04
N PRO A 51 -4.96 9.73 6.07
CA PRO A 51 -5.56 8.41 6.14
C PRO A 51 -4.47 7.34 6.16
N LYS A 52 -4.55 6.43 7.14
CA LYS A 52 -3.66 5.27 7.24
C LYS A 52 -4.52 4.01 7.27
N PHE A 53 -4.30 3.13 6.31
CA PHE A 53 -5.02 1.87 6.19
C PHE A 53 -4.16 0.74 6.74
N TYR A 54 -4.73 -0.09 7.63
CA TYR A 54 -4.03 -1.22 8.26
C TYR A 54 -4.78 -2.53 8.03
N VAL A 55 -4.07 -3.58 7.64
CA VAL A 55 -4.58 -4.96 7.69
C VAL A 55 -4.24 -5.55 9.06
N GLY A 56 -5.28 -5.96 9.79
CA GLY A 56 -5.14 -6.69 11.05
C GLY A 56 -4.37 -5.94 12.15
N ARG A 57 -4.19 -4.61 12.04
CA ARG A 57 -3.34 -3.75 12.89
C ARG A 57 -1.81 -3.93 12.74
N PHE A 58 -1.35 -4.86 11.91
CA PHE A 58 0.09 -5.17 11.79
C PHE A 58 0.72 -4.65 10.51
N VAL A 59 -0.05 -4.53 9.43
CA VAL A 59 0.49 -4.20 8.10
C VAL A 59 -0.17 -2.96 7.56
N VAL A 60 0.61 -1.89 7.34
CA VAL A 60 0.12 -0.71 6.60
C VAL A 60 -0.12 -1.14 5.16
N ILE A 61 -1.32 -0.86 4.64
CA ILE A 61 -1.65 -1.06 3.24
C ILE A 61 -0.97 0.03 2.44
N THR A 62 0.11 -0.34 1.75
CA THR A 62 0.76 0.48 0.74
C THR A 62 0.85 -0.34 -0.56
N ARG A 63 1.12 0.32 -1.69
CA ARG A 63 1.44 -0.38 -2.96
C ARG A 63 2.48 -1.48 -2.79
N SER A 64 3.51 -1.20 -1.99
CA SER A 64 4.57 -2.15 -1.68
C SER A 64 4.03 -3.45 -1.05
N THR A 65 2.97 -3.37 -0.23
CA THR A 65 2.33 -4.54 0.38
C THR A 65 1.82 -5.54 -0.66
N VAL A 66 1.25 -5.07 -1.78
CA VAL A 66 0.79 -5.96 -2.87
C VAL A 66 1.97 -6.66 -3.53
N TYR A 67 3.03 -5.91 -3.84
CA TYR A 67 4.25 -6.49 -4.43
C TYR A 67 4.90 -7.50 -3.49
N HIS A 68 4.92 -7.25 -2.18
CA HIS A 68 5.41 -8.21 -1.19
C HIS A 68 4.58 -9.49 -1.15
N ILE A 69 3.24 -9.39 -1.19
CA ILE A 69 2.36 -10.56 -1.24
C ILE A 69 2.65 -11.39 -2.49
N PHE A 70 2.71 -10.75 -3.66
CA PHE A 70 3.05 -11.46 -4.91
C PHE A 70 4.44 -12.09 -4.83
N SER A 71 5.45 -11.36 -4.34
CA SER A 71 6.80 -11.87 -4.18
C SER A 71 6.82 -13.13 -3.31
N ILE A 72 6.11 -13.14 -2.17
CA ILE A 72 6.04 -14.29 -1.29
C ILE A 72 5.39 -15.49 -2.00
N ILE A 73 4.29 -15.25 -2.73
CA ILE A 73 3.59 -16.31 -3.48
C ILE A 73 4.51 -16.90 -4.55
N PHE A 74 5.21 -16.06 -5.32
CA PHE A 74 6.14 -16.52 -6.36
C PHE A 74 7.33 -17.27 -5.76
N THR A 75 7.94 -16.76 -4.68
CA THR A 75 9.02 -17.45 -3.99
C THR A 75 8.57 -18.82 -3.49
N TYR A 76 7.39 -18.89 -2.88
CA TYR A 76 6.81 -20.16 -2.42
C TYR A 76 6.58 -21.15 -3.58
N LEU A 77 6.01 -20.68 -4.69
CA LEU A 77 5.81 -21.51 -5.89
C LEU A 77 7.12 -22.03 -6.46
N ILE A 78 8.15 -21.18 -6.56
CA ILE A 78 9.48 -21.57 -7.05
C ILE A 78 10.08 -22.66 -6.15
N VAL A 79 10.01 -22.46 -4.82
CA VAL A 79 10.49 -23.45 -3.85
C VAL A 79 9.75 -24.77 -4.02
N MET A 80 8.42 -24.76 -4.11
CA MET A 80 7.64 -25.99 -4.31
C MET A 80 7.99 -26.72 -5.61
N ILE A 81 8.17 -26.00 -6.71
CA ILE A 81 8.56 -26.59 -7.99
C ILE A 81 9.96 -27.24 -7.87
N GLN A 82 10.93 -26.54 -7.28
CA GLN A 82 12.28 -27.08 -7.07
C GLN A 82 12.28 -28.33 -6.18
N PHE A 83 11.46 -28.37 -5.13
CA PHE A 83 11.32 -29.57 -4.29
C PHE A 83 10.63 -30.71 -5.03
N LYS A 84 9.62 -30.42 -5.86
CA LYS A 84 8.93 -31.43 -6.68
C LYS A 84 9.88 -32.07 -7.68
N GLU A 85 10.69 -31.28 -8.39
CA GLU A 85 11.67 -31.81 -9.34
C GLU A 85 12.72 -32.68 -8.65
N LYS A 86 13.24 -32.25 -7.49
CA LYS A 86 14.21 -33.04 -6.72
C LYS A 86 13.65 -34.37 -6.21
N LEU A 87 12.37 -34.41 -5.83
CA LEU A 87 11.71 -35.65 -5.41
C LEU A 87 11.48 -36.63 -6.57
N VAL A 88 11.17 -36.12 -7.76
CA VAL A 88 10.98 -36.95 -8.96
C VAL A 88 12.29 -37.57 -9.45
N VAL A 89 13.40 -36.83 -9.37
CA VAL A 89 14.74 -37.33 -9.77
C VAL A 89 15.27 -38.38 -8.80
N ASN A 90 14.96 -38.29 -7.50
CA ASN A 90 15.40 -39.30 -6.51
C ASN A 90 14.54 -40.57 -6.48
N ALA A 91 13.40 -40.60 -7.18
CA ALA A 91 12.51 -41.75 -7.26
C ALA A 91 12.70 -42.60 -8.54
N MET A 92 13.61 -42.18 -9.42
CA MET A 92 14.03 -42.89 -10.65
C MET A 92 15.45 -43.43 -10.47
#